data_AF-A0A0N0ATR2-F1
#
_entry.id   AF-A0A0N0ATR2-F1
#
_cell.length_a   1.000
_cell.length_b   1.000
_cell.length_c   1.000
_cell.angle_alpha   90.00
_cell.angle_beta   90.00
_cell.angle_gamma   90.00
#
_symmetry.space_group_name_H-M   'P 1'
#
loop_
_entity.id
_entity.type
_entity.pdbx_description
1 polymer ?
#
loop_
_entity_poly.entity_id
_entity_poly.type
_entity_poly.pdbx_seq_one_letter_code
_entity_poly.pdbx_strand_id
1 'polypeptide(L)'
;MLALALVWQVLLLGLTSMYASHGAAEAARQAAVTPDDPARIDEEARKRVRPPWDGDDVMTVAVVERDGRRYAQVTLAMPLLLPGASGPWDITGEARVVSEVAPRGGTPGGDLPPEESAPEVQPREVAP
;
A
#
# COMPACT_ATOMS: atom_id res chain seq x y z
N MET A 1 -8.54 -40.65 5.52
CA MET A 1 -8.72 -39.39 6.29
C MET A 1 -7.55 -38.43 6.13
N LEU A 2 -6.30 -38.85 6.36
CA LEU A 2 -5.13 -37.94 6.24
C LEU A 2 -5.00 -37.27 4.86
N ALA A 3 -5.15 -38.02 3.76
CA ALA A 3 -5.08 -37.45 2.41
C ALA A 3 -6.15 -36.35 2.19
N LEU A 4 -7.38 -36.57 2.65
CA LEU A 4 -8.45 -35.56 2.59
C LEU A 4 -8.09 -34.33 3.43
N ALA A 5 -7.54 -34.53 4.64
CA ALA A 5 -7.09 -33.43 5.49
C ALA A 5 -5.99 -32.59 4.81
N LEU A 6 -5.04 -33.24 4.11
CA LEU A 6 -4.00 -32.55 3.36
C LEU A 6 -4.56 -31.76 2.17
N VAL A 7 -5.47 -32.35 1.39
CA VAL A 7 -6.16 -31.66 0.29
C VAL A 7 -6.88 -30.43 0.83
N TRP A 8 -7.63 -30.59 1.92
CA TRP A 8 -8.32 -29.47 2.54
C TRP A 8 -7.35 -28.41 3.08
N GLN A 9 -6.23 -28.82 3.68
CA GLN A 9 -5.23 -27.88 4.17
C GLN A 9 -4.62 -27.04 3.06
N VAL A 10 -4.36 -27.64 1.88
CA VAL A 10 -3.87 -26.91 0.70
C VAL A 10 -4.92 -25.91 0.21
N LEU A 11 -6.20 -26.28 0.21
CA LEU A 11 -7.29 -25.34 -0.13
C LEU A 11 -7.36 -24.16 0.85
N LEU A 12 -7.27 -24.42 2.16
CA LEU A 12 -7.25 -23.37 3.18
C LEU A 12 -6.04 -22.44 3.02
N LEU A 13 -4.88 -22.99 2.69
CA LEU A 13 -3.68 -22.22 2.44
C LEU A 13 -3.86 -21.29 1.23
N GLY A 14 -4.39 -21.82 0.12
CA GLY A 14 -4.67 -21.03 -1.07
C GLY A 14 -5.69 -19.92 -0.81
N LEU A 15 -6.80 -20.25 -0.14
CA LEU A 15 -7.85 -19.28 0.20
C LEU A 15 -7.34 -18.17 1.12
N THR A 16 -6.60 -18.53 2.19
CA THR A 16 -6.06 -17.57 3.15
C THR A 16 -5.01 -16.67 2.48
N SER A 17 -4.13 -17.24 1.65
CA SER A 17 -3.14 -16.48 0.87
C SER A 17 -3.79 -15.50 -0.10
N MET A 18 -4.88 -15.90 -0.77
CA MET A 18 -5.67 -15.03 -1.63
C MET A 18 -6.27 -13.86 -0.85
N TYR A 19 -6.87 -14.11 0.32
CA TYR A 19 -7.42 -13.04 1.16
C TYR A 19 -6.35 -12.10 1.69
N ALA A 20 -5.24 -12.63 2.20
CA ALA A 20 -4.13 -11.82 2.70
C ALA A 20 -3.57 -10.91 1.60
N SER A 21 -3.43 -11.43 0.37
CA SER A 21 -2.96 -10.65 -0.78
C SER A 21 -3.95 -9.55 -1.20
N HIS A 22 -5.26 -9.85 -1.22
CA HIS A 22 -6.29 -8.85 -1.53
C HIS A 22 -6.37 -7.75 -0.46
N GLY A 23 -6.35 -8.14 0.82
CA GLY A 23 -6.34 -7.20 1.93
C GLY A 23 -5.12 -6.30 1.89
N ALA A 24 -3.93 -6.85 1.65
CA ALA A 24 -2.70 -6.07 1.54
C ALA A 24 -2.76 -5.08 0.37
N ALA A 25 -3.28 -5.50 -0.80
CA ALA A 25 -3.42 -4.61 -1.95
C ALA A 25 -4.40 -3.46 -1.69
N GLU A 26 -5.51 -3.72 -1.01
CA GLU A 26 -6.49 -2.68 -0.65
C GLU A 26 -5.94 -1.74 0.42
N ALA A 27 -5.31 -2.30 1.47
CA ALA A 27 -4.60 -1.54 2.49
C ALA A 27 -3.52 -0.63 1.88
N ALA A 28 -2.74 -1.12 0.91
CA ALA A 28 -1.69 -0.34 0.26
C ALA A 28 -2.25 0.83 -0.54
N ARG A 29 -3.37 0.63 -1.24
CA ARG A 29 -4.08 1.70 -1.96
C ARG A 29 -4.61 2.74 -0.97
N GLN A 30 -5.23 2.30 0.11
CA GLN A 30 -5.78 3.23 1.10
C GLN A 30 -4.67 4.00 1.83
N ALA A 31 -3.57 3.33 2.18
CA ALA A 31 -2.41 3.96 2.82
C ALA A 31 -1.69 4.97 1.89
N ALA A 32 -1.85 4.84 0.57
CA ALA A 32 -1.35 5.84 -0.37
C ALA A 32 -2.19 7.13 -0.35
N VAL A 33 -3.48 7.05 0.02
CA VAL A 33 -4.40 8.19 0.06
C VAL A 33 -4.46 8.83 1.46
N THR A 34 -4.56 8.01 2.52
CA THR A 34 -4.67 8.46 3.92
C THR A 34 -3.63 7.74 4.79
N PRO A 35 -2.34 8.08 4.66
CA PRO A 35 -1.27 7.37 5.36
C PRO A 35 -1.35 7.46 6.89
N ASP A 36 -1.96 8.51 7.43
CA ASP A 36 -2.04 8.76 8.87
C ASP A 36 -3.37 8.29 9.51
N ASP A 37 -4.16 7.51 8.78
CA ASP A 37 -5.46 6.98 9.22
C ASP A 37 -5.45 5.44 9.25
N PRO A 38 -4.88 4.82 10.30
CA PRO A 38 -4.76 3.37 10.40
C PRO A 38 -6.12 2.66 10.49
N ALA A 39 -7.13 3.31 11.08
CA ALA A 39 -8.47 2.74 11.18
C ALA A 39 -9.11 2.60 9.80
N ARG A 40 -8.96 3.61 8.94
CA ARG A 40 -9.46 3.55 7.57
C ARG A 40 -8.70 2.56 6.69
N ILE A 41 -7.38 2.43 6.89
CA ILE A 41 -6.57 1.40 6.21
C ILE A 41 -7.04 0.00 6.58
N ASP A 42 -7.28 -0.25 7.87
CA ASP A 42 -7.79 -1.52 8.38
C ASP A 42 -9.20 -1.83 7.84
N GLU A 43 -10.10 -0.84 7.86
CA GLU A 43 -11.46 -0.99 7.32
C GLU A 43 -11.43 -1.39 5.84
N GLU A 44 -10.67 -0.67 5.01
CA GLU A 44 -10.55 -0.97 3.58
C GLU A 44 -9.96 -2.36 3.33
N ALA A 45 -8.91 -2.74 4.07
CA ALA A 45 -8.30 -4.07 3.97
C ALA A 45 -9.32 -5.20 4.21
N ARG A 46 -10.23 -5.02 5.17
CA ARG A 46 -11.22 -6.03 5.58
C ARG A 46 -12.40 -6.17 4.61
N LYS A 47 -12.74 -5.15 3.81
CA LYS A 47 -13.97 -5.15 2.98
C LYS A 47 -14.15 -6.38 2.10
N ARG A 48 -13.04 -6.91 1.55
CA ARG A 48 -13.05 -8.08 0.64
C ARG A 48 -12.73 -9.40 1.33
N VAL A 49 -12.39 -9.39 2.61
CA VAL A 49 -12.26 -10.60 3.41
C VAL A 49 -13.66 -10.98 3.91
N ARG A 50 -13.92 -12.28 4.05
CA ARG A 50 -15.22 -12.79 4.51
C ARG A 50 -15.06 -13.52 5.84
N PRO A 51 -16.12 -13.59 6.65
CA PRO A 51 -16.12 -14.40 7.85
C PRO A 51 -15.75 -15.87 7.57
N PRO A 52 -14.96 -16.52 8.45
CA PRO A 52 -14.41 -16.00 9.70
C PRO A 52 -13.06 -15.27 9.58
N TRP A 53 -12.49 -15.14 8.38
CA TRP A 53 -11.15 -14.56 8.19
C TRP A 53 -11.08 -13.05 8.45
N ASP A 54 -12.20 -12.34 8.54
CA ASP A 54 -12.25 -10.91 8.82
C ASP A 54 -12.29 -10.57 10.33
N GLY A 55 -12.27 -11.58 11.20
CA GLY A 55 -12.27 -11.41 12.66
C GLY A 55 -11.08 -10.62 13.19
N ASP A 56 -11.30 -9.85 14.26
CA ASP A 56 -10.27 -8.98 14.86
C ASP A 56 -9.10 -9.77 15.45
N ASP A 57 -9.35 -10.99 15.94
CA ASP A 57 -8.34 -11.92 16.46
C ASP A 57 -7.70 -12.80 15.37
N VAL A 58 -8.25 -12.76 14.15
CA VAL A 58 -7.80 -13.58 13.00
C VAL A 58 -6.99 -12.76 12.01
N MET A 59 -7.34 -11.49 11.80
CA MET A 59 -6.74 -10.62 10.80
C MET A 59 -6.06 -9.42 11.44
N THR A 60 -4.78 -9.25 11.13
CA THR A 60 -3.99 -8.07 11.50
C THR A 60 -3.58 -7.31 10.25
N VAL A 61 -3.71 -5.99 10.29
CA VAL A 61 -3.26 -5.08 9.23
C VAL A 61 -2.15 -4.19 9.78
N ALA A 62 -1.05 -4.06 9.05
CA ALA A 62 0.07 -3.21 9.42
C ALA A 62 0.62 -2.47 8.20
N VAL A 63 1.11 -1.25 8.40
CA VAL A 63 1.96 -0.58 7.42
C VAL A 63 3.37 -0.52 7.98
N VAL A 64 4.32 -1.12 7.27
CA VAL A 64 5.71 -1.22 7.71
C VAL A 64 6.63 -0.48 6.74
N GLU A 65 7.72 0.08 7.27
CA GLU A 65 8.80 0.62 6.48
C GLU A 65 9.97 -0.37 6.38
N ARG A 66 10.44 -0.61 5.16
CA ARG A 66 11.60 -1.45 4.85
C ARG A 66 12.40 -0.78 3.74
N ASP A 67 13.67 -0.51 3.99
CA ASP A 67 14.61 0.09 3.03
C ASP A 67 14.09 1.38 2.36
N GLY A 68 13.49 2.28 3.16
CA GLY A 68 12.91 3.54 2.67
C GLY A 68 11.65 3.38 1.82
N ARG A 69 10.99 2.22 1.87
CA ARG A 69 9.74 1.93 1.18
C ARG A 69 8.67 1.49 2.18
N ARG A 70 7.43 1.92 1.95
CA ARG A 70 6.27 1.51 2.75
C ARG A 70 5.57 0.31 2.12
N TYR A 71 5.15 -0.62 2.96
CA TYR A 71 4.42 -1.82 2.59
C TYR A 71 3.22 -2.01 3.51
N ALA A 72 2.06 -2.27 2.95
CA ALA A 72 0.92 -2.76 3.72
C ALA A 72 1.03 -4.29 3.80
N GLN A 73 0.94 -4.80 5.02
CA GLN A 73 0.92 -6.21 5.35
C GLN A 73 -0.44 -6.57 5.93
N VAL A 74 -1.00 -7.68 5.45
CA VAL A 74 -2.16 -8.31 6.05
C VAL A 74 -1.79 -9.73 6.43
N THR A 75 -1.91 -10.04 7.71
CA THR A 75 -1.65 -11.36 8.27
C THR A 75 -2.95 -11.99 8.72
N LEU A 76 -3.16 -13.23 8.30
CA LEU A 76 -4.33 -14.03 8.62
C LEU A 76 -3.93 -15.32 9.33
N ALA A 77 -4.58 -15.59 10.46
CA ALA A 77 -4.46 -16.86 11.18
C ALA A 77 -5.26 -17.96 10.45
N MET A 78 -4.57 -18.78 9.65
CA MET A 78 -5.21 -19.86 8.90
C MET A 78 -5.63 -21.03 9.82
N PRO A 79 -6.85 -21.56 9.69
CA PRO A 79 -7.25 -22.78 10.38
C PRO A 79 -6.40 -24.00 9.99
N LEU A 80 -6.05 -24.82 10.97
CA LEU A 80 -5.23 -26.02 10.81
C LEU A 80 -6.03 -27.28 11.13
N LEU A 81 -6.06 -28.23 10.20
CA LEU A 81 -6.76 -29.52 10.36
C LEU A 81 -5.82 -30.72 10.44
N LEU A 82 -4.51 -30.49 10.43
CA LEU A 82 -3.53 -31.58 10.43
C LEU A 82 -3.34 -32.16 11.83
N PRO A 83 -3.52 -33.48 12.01
CA PRO A 83 -3.36 -34.11 13.31
C PRO A 83 -1.90 -34.00 13.80
N GLY A 84 -1.72 -33.59 15.05
CA GLY A 84 -0.40 -33.42 15.67
C GLY A 84 0.30 -32.10 15.35
N ALA A 85 -0.32 -31.22 14.56
CA ALA A 85 0.17 -29.87 14.31
C ALA A 85 -0.49 -28.86 15.28
N SER A 86 0.19 -27.75 15.57
CA SER A 86 -0.23 -26.74 16.54
C SER A 86 -0.48 -25.37 15.91
N GLY A 87 -1.35 -24.59 16.58
CA GLY A 87 -1.72 -23.22 16.24
C GLY A 87 -2.77 -23.09 15.14
N PRO A 88 -3.24 -21.87 14.85
CA PRO A 88 -3.38 -21.43 13.48
C PRO A 88 -1.98 -21.18 12.86
N TRP A 89 -1.88 -21.20 11.54
CA TRP A 89 -0.65 -20.79 10.83
C TRP A 89 -0.84 -19.41 10.21
N ASP A 90 0.08 -18.50 10.50
CA ASP A 90 0.01 -17.15 9.98
C ASP A 90 0.43 -17.08 8.52
N ILE A 91 -0.46 -16.51 7.69
CA ILE A 91 -0.22 -16.26 6.28
C ILE A 91 -0.24 -14.76 6.05
N THR A 92 0.88 -14.23 5.57
CA THR A 92 1.05 -12.78 5.33
C THR A 92 1.06 -12.48 3.85
N GLY A 93 0.18 -11.57 3.44
CA GLY A 93 0.23 -10.88 2.15
C GLY A 93 0.90 -9.52 2.33
N GLU A 94 1.67 -9.08 1.34
CA GLU A 94 2.38 -7.81 1.36
C GLU A 94 2.17 -7.08 0.03
N ALA A 95 1.86 -5.79 0.08
CA ALA A 95 1.77 -4.93 -1.09
C ALA A 95 2.46 -3.59 -0.82
N ARG A 96 3.21 -3.10 -1.80
CA ARG A 96 3.92 -1.82 -1.68
C ARG A 96 2.93 -0.65 -1.73
N VAL A 97 3.07 0.27 -0.78
CA VAL A 97 2.37 1.56 -0.80
C VAL A 97 3.08 2.46 -1.81
N VAL A 98 2.36 2.92 -2.82
CA VAL A 98 2.88 3.83 -3.85
C VAL A 98 2.05 5.10 -3.79
N SER A 99 2.65 6.19 -3.32
CA SER A 99 2.02 7.51 -3.36
C SER A 99 1.95 7.97 -4.81
N GLU A 100 0.76 8.34 -5.29
CA GLU A 100 0.65 9.00 -6.60
C GLU A 100 1.16 10.45 -6.49
N VAL A 101 2.30 10.73 -7.15
CA VAL A 101 2.85 12.05 -7.54
C VAL A 101 3.69 12.82 -6.50
N ALA A 102 4.99 13.00 -6.80
CA ALA A 102 5.62 14.32 -6.58
C ALA A 102 5.19 15.22 -7.75
N PRO A 103 4.70 16.46 -7.53
CA PRO A 103 4.09 17.29 -8.57
C PRO A 103 4.93 17.33 -9.85
N ARG A 104 4.34 17.04 -11.02
CA ARG A 104 4.96 17.46 -12.29
C ARG A 104 4.85 18.97 -12.36
N GLY A 105 5.88 19.65 -11.85
CA GLY A 105 5.95 21.11 -11.85
C GLY A 105 6.92 21.72 -10.83
N GLY A 106 8.06 21.08 -10.54
CA GLY A 106 9.03 21.65 -9.60
C GLY A 106 10.44 21.17 -9.90
N THR A 107 11.10 21.80 -10.86
CA THR A 107 12.56 21.92 -10.82
C THR A 107 12.87 23.01 -9.79
N PRO A 108 13.57 22.72 -8.67
CA PRO A 108 14.16 23.76 -7.86
C PRO A 108 15.38 24.28 -8.62
N GLY A 109 15.18 25.33 -9.42
CA GLY A 109 16.25 26.07 -10.09
C GLY A 109 16.70 25.48 -11.43
N GLY A 110 16.52 26.26 -12.49
CA GLY A 110 17.01 25.97 -13.84
C GLY A 110 15.91 26.23 -14.87
N ASP A 111 16.16 27.18 -15.77
CA ASP A 111 15.34 27.53 -16.93
C ASP A 111 14.12 28.43 -16.65
N LEU A 112 14.39 29.60 -16.06
CA LEU A 112 13.74 30.80 -16.59
C LEU A 112 14.33 31.05 -17.99
N PRO A 113 13.52 31.21 -19.05
CA PRO A 113 14.05 31.73 -20.30
C PRO A 113 14.72 33.09 -20.00
N PRO A 114 15.86 33.43 -20.65
CA PRO A 114 16.48 34.72 -20.42
C PRO A 114 15.43 35.80 -20.68
N GLU A 115 15.23 36.70 -19.71
CA GLU A 115 14.43 37.90 -19.93
C GLU A 115 14.96 38.58 -21.19
N GLU A 116 14.13 38.64 -22.22
CA GLU A 116 14.38 39.46 -23.37
C GLU A 116 14.39 40.89 -22.86
N SER A 117 15.59 41.44 -22.66
CA SER A 117 15.81 42.82 -22.26
C SER A 117 14.96 43.72 -23.16
N ALA A 118 13.96 44.37 -22.58
CA ALA A 118 13.16 45.37 -23.26
C ALA A 118 14.11 46.38 -23.95
N PRO A 119 13.82 46.81 -25.19
CA PRO A 119 14.70 47.73 -25.88
C PRO A 119 14.83 49.02 -25.08
N GLU A 120 16.07 49.38 -24.77
CA GLU A 120 16.41 50.62 -24.07
C GLU A 120 15.91 51.81 -24.89
N VAL A 121 14.91 52.52 -24.36
CA VAL A 121 14.40 53.75 -24.98
C VAL A 121 15.47 54.83 -24.76
N GLN A 122 16.31 55.04 -25.77
CA GLN A 122 17.29 56.12 -25.78
C GLN A 122 16.57 57.48 -25.58
N PRO A 123 16.97 58.30 -24.61
CA PRO A 123 16.43 59.65 -24.45
C PRO A 123 16.73 60.46 -25.71
N ARG A 124 15.71 61.07 -26.31
CA ARG A 124 15.93 62.06 -27.37
C ARG A 124 16.69 63.24 -26.78
N GLU A 125 17.90 63.44 -27.27
CA GLU A 125 18.68 64.65 -27.04
C GLU A 125 17.91 65.85 -27.61
N VAL A 126 17.45 66.73 -26.72
CA VAL A 126 16.92 68.04 -27.09
C VAL A 126 18.11 68.98 -27.11
N ALA A 127 18.59 69.31 -28.31
CA ALA A 127 19.64 70.29 -28.54
C ALA A 127 19.14 71.70 -28.13
N PRO A 128 20.05 72.64 -27.75
CA PRO A 128 19.73 73.87 -27.03
C PRO A 128 18.94 74.92 -27.83
#